data_AF-A0A2U1CZG8-F1
#
_entry.id   AF-A0A2U1CZG8-F1
#
_cell.length_a   1.000
_cell.length_b   1.000
_cell.length_c   1.000
_cell.angle_alpha   90.00
_cell.angle_beta   90.00
_cell.angle_gamma   90.00
#
_symmetry.space_group_name_H-M   'P 1'
#
loop_
_entity.id
_entity.type
_entity.pdbx_description
1 polymer ?
#
loop_
_entity_poly.entity_id
_entity_poly.type
_entity_poly.pdbx_seq_one_letter_code
_entity_poly.pdbx_strand_id
1 'polypeptide(L)'
;MNITPPDAFLQLIDHLERDEEPPAPLKSWYLSGLKAYRSGTARTLDEALGLAVGPGQAREKPCYVWRTRQRDQLIKEAAGHLLKHVGKTKAAGIIADSMADAVPNVKDHQATIALIKLRNVCIDGGGDPALAIGWRRALEIINGDGFR
;
A
#
# COMPACT_ATOMS: atom_id res chain seq x y z
N MET A 1 -16.78 -11.91 7.57
CA MET A 1 -16.04 -10.66 7.27
C MET A 1 -15.39 -10.85 5.90
N ASN A 2 -15.67 -10.01 4.91
CA ASN A 2 -15.13 -10.15 3.53
C ASN A 2 -13.82 -9.36 3.35
N ILE A 3 -12.95 -9.34 4.36
CA ILE A 3 -11.63 -8.68 4.28
C ILE A 3 -10.56 -9.71 4.61
N THR A 4 -9.39 -9.58 3.98
CA THR A 4 -8.27 -10.48 4.26
C THR A 4 -7.67 -10.17 5.65
N PRO A 5 -6.97 -11.11 6.30
CA PRO A 5 -6.31 -10.84 7.58
C PRO A 5 -5.30 -9.68 7.52
N PRO A 6 -4.45 -9.54 6.48
CA PRO A 6 -3.62 -8.36 6.30
C PRO A 6 -4.44 -7.06 6.25
N ASP A 7 -5.58 -7.06 5.56
CA ASP A 7 -6.44 -5.87 5.47
C ASP A 7 -7.09 -5.53 6.80
N ALA A 8 -7.54 -6.54 7.55
CA ALA A 8 -8.09 -6.38 8.90
C ALA A 8 -7.05 -5.78 9.85
N PHE A 9 -5.80 -6.23 9.74
CA PHE A 9 -4.69 -5.73 10.55
C PHE A 9 -4.35 -4.28 10.24
N LEU A 10 -4.28 -3.91 8.95
CA LEU A 10 -4.03 -2.52 8.55
C LEU A 10 -5.17 -1.58 8.96
N GLN A 11 -6.43 -2.01 8.81
CA GLN A 11 -7.58 -1.25 9.30
C GLN A 11 -7.55 -1.08 10.81
N LEU A 12 -7.10 -2.10 11.56
CA LEU A 12 -6.96 -2.00 13.01
C LEU A 12 -5.93 -0.92 13.38
N ILE A 13 -4.77 -0.90 12.72
CA ILE A 13 -3.74 0.12 12.93
C ILE A 13 -4.30 1.52 12.63
N ASP A 14 -4.97 1.70 11.49
CA ASP A 14 -5.54 3.00 11.10
C ASP A 14 -6.50 3.56 12.16
N HIS A 15 -7.32 2.72 12.79
CA HIS A 15 -8.21 3.13 13.88
C HIS A 15 -7.42 3.51 15.14
N LEU A 16 -6.43 2.69 15.53
CA LEU A 16 -5.61 2.95 16.71
C LEU A 16 -4.79 4.25 16.57
N GLU A 17 -4.24 4.54 15.38
CA GLU A 17 -3.49 5.78 15.12
C GLU A 17 -4.36 7.04 15.20
N ARG A 18 -5.65 6.91 14.90
CA ARG A 18 -6.63 8.01 14.95
C ARG A 18 -7.30 8.16 16.32
N ASP A 19 -6.91 7.34 17.30
CA ASP A 19 -7.60 7.23 18.60
C ASP A 19 -9.11 6.94 18.43
N GLU A 20 -9.44 6.16 17.39
CA GLU A 20 -10.81 5.75 17.07
C GLU A 20 -11.06 4.32 17.53
N GLU A 21 -12.28 4.06 18.00
CA GLU A 21 -12.69 2.71 18.35
C GLU A 21 -12.88 1.85 17.08
N PRO A 22 -12.19 0.71 16.95
CA PRO A 22 -12.35 -0.15 15.78
C PRO A 22 -13.78 -0.73 15.70
N PRO A 23 -14.27 -1.10 14.51
CA PRO A 23 -15.60 -1.68 14.39
C PRO A 23 -15.68 -3.06 15.09
N ALA A 24 -16.86 -3.43 15.60
CA ALA A 24 -17.05 -4.65 16.38
C ALA A 24 -16.55 -5.96 15.72
N PRO A 25 -16.65 -6.13 14.38
CA PRO A 25 -16.04 -7.26 13.69
C PRO A 25 -14.51 -7.29 13.80
N LEU A 26 -13.82 -6.15 13.68
CA LEU A 26 -12.36 -6.06 13.83
C LEU A 26 -11.93 -6.39 15.26
N LYS A 27 -12.63 -5.83 16.26
CA LYS A 27 -12.39 -6.15 17.68
C LYS A 27 -12.57 -7.63 17.96
N SER A 28 -13.66 -8.22 17.47
CA SER A 28 -13.95 -9.65 17.66
C SER A 28 -12.86 -10.53 17.05
N TRP A 29 -12.41 -10.19 15.84
CA TRP A 29 -11.30 -10.88 15.18
C TRP A 29 -9.99 -10.75 15.99
N TYR A 30 -9.59 -9.54 16.35
CA TYR A 30 -8.36 -9.29 17.10
C TYR A 30 -8.36 -9.98 18.46
N LEU A 31 -9.46 -9.86 19.22
CA LEU A 31 -9.62 -10.53 20.51
C LEU A 31 -9.58 -12.06 20.38
N SER A 32 -10.16 -12.61 19.31
CA SER A 32 -10.12 -14.06 19.06
C SER A 32 -8.69 -14.53 18.79
N GLY A 33 -7.91 -13.78 18.01
CA GLY A 33 -6.49 -14.05 17.80
C GLY A 33 -5.68 -13.97 19.09
N LEU A 34 -5.87 -12.91 19.89
CA LEU A 34 -5.21 -12.78 21.20
C LEU A 34 -5.55 -13.93 22.15
N LYS A 35 -6.80 -14.40 22.15
CA LYS A 35 -7.22 -15.58 22.94
C LYS A 35 -6.53 -16.85 22.48
N ALA A 36 -6.46 -17.08 21.16
CA ALA A 36 -5.81 -18.26 20.58
C ALA A 36 -4.29 -18.28 20.85
N TYR A 37 -3.64 -17.12 20.83
CA TYR A 37 -2.24 -17.00 21.21
C TYR A 37 -2.05 -17.25 22.72
N ARG A 38 -2.86 -16.60 23.56
CA ARG A 38 -2.81 -16.77 25.02
C ARG A 38 -3.03 -18.22 25.46
N SER A 39 -3.91 -18.97 24.80
CA SER A 39 -4.16 -20.38 25.11
C SER A 39 -3.08 -21.33 24.60
N GLY A 40 -2.09 -20.83 23.84
CA GLY A 40 -1.07 -21.66 23.18
C GLY A 40 -1.60 -22.44 21.97
N THR A 41 -2.83 -22.14 21.51
CA THR A 41 -3.42 -22.77 20.31
C THR A 41 -2.67 -22.35 19.06
N ALA A 42 -2.21 -21.10 19.00
CA ALA A 42 -1.28 -20.59 17.99
C ALA A 42 0.09 -20.35 18.63
N ARG A 43 1.18 -20.64 17.91
CA ARG A 43 2.56 -20.51 18.43
C ARG A 43 3.06 -19.07 18.36
N THR A 44 2.54 -18.30 17.42
CA THR A 44 2.88 -16.88 17.22
C THR A 44 1.62 -16.03 17.07
N LEU A 45 1.75 -14.73 17.30
CA LEU A 45 0.67 -13.79 17.03
C LEU A 45 0.31 -13.71 15.55
N ASP A 46 1.31 -13.83 14.66
CA ASP A 46 1.08 -13.85 13.22
C ASP A 46 0.21 -15.05 12.82
N GLU A 47 0.49 -16.24 13.36
CA GLU A 47 -0.38 -17.41 13.18
C GLU A 47 -1.79 -17.17 13.74
N ALA A 48 -1.87 -16.63 14.97
CA ALA A 48 -3.14 -16.41 15.66
C ALA A 48 -4.06 -15.41 14.95
N LEU A 49 -3.47 -14.42 14.28
CA LEU A 49 -4.18 -13.39 13.51
C LEU A 49 -4.36 -13.79 12.03
N GLY A 50 -3.82 -14.92 11.58
CA GLY A 50 -3.85 -15.31 10.17
C GLY A 50 -2.97 -14.46 9.26
N LEU A 51 -1.91 -13.84 9.82
CA LEU A 51 -0.90 -13.04 9.13
C LEU A 51 0.34 -13.86 8.72
N ALA A 52 0.46 -15.09 9.24
CA ALA A 52 1.52 -16.00 8.85
C ALA A 52 1.40 -16.33 7.35
N VAL A 53 2.46 -16.06 6.59
CA VAL A 53 2.52 -16.34 5.15
C VAL A 53 3.41 -17.55 4.88
N GLY A 54 3.02 -18.38 3.91
CA GLY A 54 3.80 -19.54 3.50
C GLY A 54 5.02 -19.19 2.63
N PRO A 55 5.85 -20.18 2.30
CA PRO A 55 6.94 -20.02 1.34
C PRO A 55 6.42 -19.44 0.01
N GLY A 56 7.06 -18.39 -0.49
CA GLY A 56 6.66 -17.72 -1.74
C GLY A 56 5.54 -16.67 -1.59
N GLN A 57 4.90 -16.55 -0.42
CA GLN A 57 3.80 -15.61 -0.18
C GLN A 57 4.25 -14.31 0.50
N ALA A 58 5.53 -13.93 0.34
CA ALA A 58 6.07 -12.74 1.00
C ALA A 58 5.27 -11.45 0.67
N ARG A 59 4.70 -11.36 -0.53
CA ARG A 59 3.88 -10.23 -0.99
C ARG A 59 2.55 -10.08 -0.25
N GLU A 60 2.09 -11.13 0.42
CA GLU A 60 0.84 -11.12 1.20
C GLU A 60 1.04 -10.55 2.62
N LYS A 61 2.29 -10.31 3.05
CA LYS A 61 2.55 -9.74 4.38
C LYS A 61 1.98 -8.32 4.50
N PRO A 62 1.50 -7.91 5.68
CA PRO A 62 0.91 -6.59 5.89
C PRO A 62 1.78 -5.42 5.42
N CYS A 63 3.10 -5.49 5.62
CA CYS A 63 4.01 -4.42 5.19
C CYS A 63 4.03 -4.23 3.67
N TYR A 64 3.99 -5.32 2.88
CA TYR A 64 3.95 -5.24 1.42
C TYR A 64 2.59 -4.79 0.91
N VAL A 65 1.51 -5.29 1.52
CA VAL A 65 0.13 -4.86 1.21
C VAL A 65 -0.03 -3.36 1.48
N TRP A 66 0.46 -2.89 2.63
CA TRP A 66 0.43 -1.47 2.99
C TRP A 66 1.24 -0.61 2.01
N ARG A 67 2.50 -0.99 1.72
CA ARG A 67 3.34 -0.27 0.76
C ARG A 67 2.70 -0.20 -0.63
N THR A 68 2.09 -1.30 -1.08
CA THR A 68 1.38 -1.37 -2.37
C THR A 68 0.21 -0.38 -2.39
N ARG A 69 -0.61 -0.34 -1.34
CA ARG A 69 -1.72 0.61 -1.21
C ARG A 69 -1.25 2.06 -1.16
N GLN A 70 -0.22 2.34 -0.36
CA GLN A 70 0.35 3.68 -0.24
C GLN A 70 0.91 4.17 -1.59
N ARG A 71 1.62 3.29 -2.32
CA ARG A 71 2.09 3.55 -3.67
C ARG A 71 0.94 3.89 -4.61
N ASP A 72 -0.10 3.06 -4.66
CA ASP A 72 -1.23 3.26 -5.58
C ASP A 72 -1.99 4.55 -5.27
N GLN A 73 -2.09 4.92 -4.00
CA GLN A 73 -2.66 6.20 -3.56
C GLN A 73 -1.82 7.38 -4.05
N LEU A 74 -0.50 7.33 -3.85
CA LEU A 74 0.42 8.39 -4.30
C LEU A 74 0.44 8.54 -5.83
N ILE A 75 0.30 7.45 -6.59
CA ILE A 75 0.14 7.48 -8.04
C ILE A 75 -1.11 8.27 -8.43
N LYS A 76 -2.24 8.01 -7.77
CA LYS A 76 -3.52 8.70 -8.04
C LYS A 76 -3.43 10.18 -7.67
N GLU A 77 -2.82 10.50 -6.54
CA GLU A 77 -2.58 11.89 -6.11
C GLU A 77 -1.72 12.63 -7.13
N ALA A 78 -0.54 12.08 -7.47
CA ALA A 78 0.34 12.66 -8.48
C ALA A 78 -0.38 12.84 -9.82
N ALA A 79 -1.12 11.84 -10.28
CA ALA A 79 -1.90 11.92 -11.52
C ALA A 79 -2.97 13.02 -11.47
N GLY A 80 -3.72 13.14 -10.36
CA GLY A 80 -4.74 14.18 -10.19
C GLY A 80 -4.21 15.61 -10.32
N HIS A 81 -2.95 15.83 -9.94
CA HIS A 81 -2.25 17.10 -10.14
C HIS A 81 -1.68 17.24 -11.55
N LEU A 82 -0.92 16.24 -12.02
CA LEU A 82 -0.24 16.28 -13.31
C LEU A 82 -1.21 16.41 -14.49
N LEU A 83 -2.35 15.73 -14.44
CA LEU A 83 -3.34 15.74 -15.52
C LEU A 83 -3.91 17.14 -15.83
N LYS A 84 -3.82 18.08 -14.89
CA LYS A 84 -4.22 19.48 -15.09
C LYS A 84 -3.29 20.24 -16.03
N HIS A 85 -2.05 19.77 -16.16
CA HIS A 85 -0.96 20.47 -16.85
C HIS A 85 -0.37 19.67 -18.00
N VAL A 86 -0.45 18.35 -17.93
CA VAL A 86 0.10 17.43 -18.93
C VAL A 86 -0.92 16.35 -19.27
N GLY A 87 -0.89 15.86 -20.51
CA GLY A 87 -1.76 14.76 -20.93
C GLY A 87 -1.45 13.45 -20.20
N LYS A 88 -2.43 12.54 -20.23
CA LYS A 88 -2.43 11.26 -19.51
C LYS A 88 -1.19 10.39 -19.72
N THR A 89 -0.79 10.19 -20.99
CA THR A 89 0.40 9.39 -21.32
C THR A 89 1.67 10.01 -20.73
N LYS A 90 1.79 11.33 -20.74
CA LYS A 90 2.94 12.05 -20.18
C LYS A 90 2.96 12.00 -18.66
N ALA A 91 1.80 12.12 -18.01
CA ALA A 91 1.67 11.96 -16.56
C ALA A 91 2.13 10.55 -16.12
N ALA A 92 1.70 9.51 -16.81
CA ALA A 92 2.11 8.13 -16.50
C ALA A 92 3.62 7.91 -16.70
N GLY A 93 4.22 8.50 -17.75
CA GLY A 93 5.67 8.48 -17.95
C GLY A 93 6.42 9.14 -16.78
N ILE A 94 6.02 10.36 -16.40
CA ILE A 94 6.61 11.09 -15.26
C ILE A 94 6.54 10.28 -13.96
N ILE A 95 5.41 9.62 -13.70
CA ILE A 95 5.21 8.80 -12.50
C ILE A 95 6.13 7.58 -12.54
N ALA A 96 6.17 6.85 -13.66
CA ALA A 96 7.02 5.67 -13.81
C ALA A 96 8.51 6.02 -13.68
N ASP A 97 8.94 7.14 -14.28
CA ASP A 97 10.31 7.63 -14.18
C ASP A 97 10.67 7.99 -12.73
N SER A 98 9.75 8.64 -12.01
CA SER A 98 9.97 9.03 -10.59
C SER A 98 10.14 7.83 -9.66
N MET A 99 9.49 6.70 -9.99
CA MET A 99 9.61 5.46 -9.22
C MET A 99 10.93 4.72 -9.48
N ALA A 100 11.49 4.85 -10.68
CA ALA A 100 12.65 4.09 -11.13
C ALA A 100 13.97 4.85 -11.00
N ASP A 101 13.98 6.13 -11.32
CA ASP A 101 15.20 6.93 -11.43
C ASP A 101 15.12 8.18 -10.57
N ALA A 102 14.66 9.31 -11.12
CA ALA A 102 14.66 10.61 -10.44
C ALA A 102 13.30 11.30 -10.50
N VAL A 103 13.01 12.13 -9.50
CA VAL A 103 11.80 12.98 -9.51
C VAL A 103 12.04 14.15 -10.46
N PRO A 104 11.32 14.25 -11.57
CA PRO A 104 11.49 15.35 -12.51
C PRO A 104 10.89 16.63 -11.92
N ASN A 105 11.42 17.78 -12.36
CA ASN A 105 10.88 19.07 -11.95
C ASN A 105 9.51 19.30 -12.62
N VAL A 106 8.44 19.19 -11.83
CA VAL A 106 7.07 19.47 -12.26
C VAL A 106 6.58 20.77 -11.64
N LYS A 107 5.78 21.54 -12.40
CA LYS A 107 5.34 22.89 -11.99
C LYS A 107 4.44 22.90 -10.75
N ASP A 108 3.72 21.81 -10.49
CA ASP A 108 2.81 21.69 -9.35
C ASP A 108 3.57 21.12 -8.13
N HIS A 109 3.65 21.91 -7.07
CA HIS A 109 4.33 21.55 -5.82
C HIS A 109 3.74 20.29 -5.16
N GLN A 110 2.42 20.10 -5.21
CA GLN A 110 1.76 18.93 -4.63
C GLN A 110 2.08 17.67 -5.44
N ALA A 111 2.14 17.78 -6.77
CA ALA A 111 2.62 16.69 -7.62
C ALA A 111 4.05 16.32 -7.24
N THR A 112 4.95 17.30 -7.08
CA THR A 112 6.35 17.04 -6.69
C THR A 112 6.44 16.32 -5.35
N ILE A 113 5.68 16.75 -4.33
CA ILE A 113 5.66 16.09 -3.02
C ILE A 113 5.18 14.64 -3.16
N ALA A 114 4.10 14.39 -3.90
CA ALA A 114 3.59 13.04 -4.12
C ALA A 114 4.62 12.15 -4.83
N LEU A 115 5.31 12.66 -5.85
CA LEU A 115 6.36 11.94 -6.57
C LEU A 115 7.59 11.63 -5.69
N ILE A 116 7.99 12.55 -4.80
CA ILE A 116 9.07 12.31 -3.83
C ILE A 116 8.67 11.21 -2.84
N LYS A 117 7.47 11.29 -2.26
CA LYS A 117 6.95 10.27 -1.34
C LYS A 117 6.87 8.91 -2.05
N LEU A 118 6.39 8.89 -3.29
CA LEU A 118 6.28 7.69 -4.12
C LEU A 118 7.65 7.05 -4.34
N ARG A 119 8.65 7.85 -4.68
CA ARG A 119 10.04 7.39 -4.83
C ARG A 119 10.58 6.79 -3.54
N ASN A 120 10.37 7.43 -2.38
CA ASN A 120 10.85 6.91 -1.10
C ASN A 120 10.21 5.55 -0.75
N VAL A 121 8.91 5.39 -0.99
CA VAL A 121 8.20 4.11 -0.81
C VAL A 121 8.80 3.00 -1.68
N CYS A 122 9.32 3.33 -2.87
CA CYS A 122 9.97 2.39 -3.77
C CYS A 122 11.47 2.15 -3.45
N ILE A 123 12.20 3.14 -2.92
CA ILE A 123 13.64 3.07 -2.66
C ILE A 123 13.98 2.47 -1.28
N ASP A 124 13.25 2.82 -0.22
CA ASP A 124 13.54 2.36 1.17
C ASP A 124 13.29 0.86 1.38
N GLY A 125 12.94 0.12 0.32
CA GLY A 125 12.94 -1.34 0.27
C GLY A 125 14.19 -1.97 -0.34
N GLY A 126 15.23 -1.18 -0.67
CA GLY A 126 16.34 -1.64 -1.49
C GLY A 126 15.88 -1.93 -2.91
N GLY A 127 15.29 -0.92 -3.56
CA GLY A 127 14.77 -1.01 -4.93
C GLY A 127 14.01 -2.32 -5.17
N ASP A 128 13.03 -2.64 -4.32
CA ASP A 128 12.29 -3.89 -4.45
C ASP A 128 11.68 -3.95 -5.86
N PRO A 129 12.19 -4.82 -6.75
CA PRO A 129 11.73 -4.87 -8.13
C PRO A 129 10.23 -5.22 -8.22
N ALA A 130 9.65 -5.79 -7.15
CA ALA A 130 8.23 -6.08 -7.07
C ALA A 130 7.35 -4.83 -6.85
N LEU A 131 7.90 -3.74 -6.30
CA LEU A 131 7.18 -2.49 -6.07
C LEU A 131 7.34 -1.49 -7.22
N ALA A 132 8.44 -1.57 -7.98
CA ALA A 132 8.62 -0.86 -9.23
C ALA A 132 7.58 -1.34 -10.26
N ILE A 133 6.86 -0.40 -10.88
CA ILE A 133 5.86 -0.73 -11.90
C ILE A 133 6.17 0.01 -13.21
N GLY A 134 5.95 -0.64 -14.33
CA GLY A 134 6.12 0.00 -15.64
C GLY A 134 5.00 1.00 -15.96
N TRP A 135 5.26 1.89 -16.92
CA TRP A 135 4.32 2.91 -17.40
C TRP A 135 2.91 2.36 -17.70
N ARG A 136 2.83 1.14 -18.26
CA ARG A 136 1.57 0.44 -18.54
C ARG A 136 0.73 0.22 -17.27
N ARG A 137 1.37 -0.24 -16.20
CA ARG A 137 0.68 -0.48 -14.92
C ARG A 137 0.29 0.82 -14.23
N ALA A 138 1.11 1.87 -14.35
CA ALA A 138 0.74 3.20 -13.87
C ALA A 138 -0.52 3.71 -14.59
N LEU A 139 -0.63 3.53 -15.92
CA LEU A 139 -1.84 3.85 -16.67
C LEU A 139 -3.07 3.04 -16.23
N GLU A 140 -2.93 1.74 -16.00
CA GLU A 140 -4.01 0.90 -15.47
C GLU A 140 -4.54 1.45 -14.14
N ILE A 141 -3.66 1.83 -13.22
CA ILE A 141 -4.05 2.41 -11.93
C ILE A 141 -4.76 3.76 -12.12
N ILE A 142 -4.25 4.62 -13.00
CA ILE A 142 -4.87 5.93 -13.32
C ILE A 142 -6.27 5.74 -13.94
N ASN A 143 -6.49 4.67 -14.70
CA ASN A 143 -7.79 4.34 -15.29
C ASN A 143 -8.80 3.75 -14.29
N GLY A 144 -8.33 3.32 -13.12
CA GLY A 144 -9.14 2.54 -12.18
C GLY A 144 -9.05 1.02 -12.37
N ASP A 145 -8.26 0.53 -13.33
CA ASP A 145 -8.06 -0.89 -13.65
C ASP A 145 -7.07 -1.60 -12.71
N GLY A 146 -6.49 -0.86 -11.75
CA GLY A 146 -5.40 -1.33 -10.88
C GLY A 146 -5.78 -2.27 -9.75
N PHE A 147 -7.07 -2.41 -9.41
CA PHE A 147 -7.51 -3.24 -8.29
C PHE A 147 -7.74 -4.70 -8.72
N ARG A 148 -6.65 -5.48 -8.77
CA ARG A 148 -6.69 -6.95 -8.73
C ARG A 148 -5.54 -7.45 -7.89
#